data_AF-A0A9E5C170-F1
#
_entry.id   AF-A0A9E5C170-F1
#
_cell.length_a   1.000
_cell.length_b   1.000
_cell.length_c   1.000
_cell.angle_alpha   90.00
_cell.angle_beta   90.00
_cell.angle_gamma   90.00
#
_symmetry.space_group_name_H-M   'P 1'
#
loop_
_entity.id
_entity.type
_entity.pdbx_description
1 polymer ?
#
loop_
_entity_poly.entity_id
_entity_poly.type
_entity_poly.pdbx_seq_one_letter_code
_entity_poly.pdbx_strand_id
1 'polypeptide(L)'
;RMSREIPPPEASGEFTGVLRMTQAGATRFLEYYDKLYRQLADDGVFVDGRPFRMAYLLHQLDLMIQDGIEVHCVPVPGDYHEIDTVEDYHLASKDWARFARA
;
A
#
# COMPACT_ATOMS: atom_id res chain seq x y z
N ARG A 1 -0.78 -7.33 -9.98
CA ARG A 1 -2.02 -6.79 -9.42
C ARG A 1 -1.82 -6.58 -7.93
N MET A 2 -2.20 -5.42 -7.42
CA MET A 2 -2.33 -5.10 -6.00
C MET A 2 -3.81 -4.89 -5.70
N SER A 3 -4.37 -5.57 -4.71
CA SER A 3 -5.74 -5.32 -4.24
C SER A 3 -5.93 -5.83 -2.83
N ARG A 4 -6.80 -5.16 -2.06
CA ARG A 4 -7.30 -5.63 -0.75
C ARG A 4 -8.24 -6.82 -0.85
N GLU A 5 -8.73 -7.10 -2.05
CA GLU A 5 -9.71 -8.16 -2.30
C GLU A 5 -9.05 -9.50 -2.64
N ILE A 6 -7.72 -9.54 -2.80
CA ILE A 6 -7.01 -10.80 -3.05
C ILE A 6 -7.10 -11.66 -1.79
N PRO A 7 -7.69 -12.88 -1.87
CA PRO A 7 -7.75 -13.76 -0.71
C PRO A 7 -6.34 -14.09 -0.21
N PRO A 8 -6.11 -14.20 1.11
CA PRO A 8 -4.78 -14.50 1.65
C PRO A 8 -4.09 -15.74 1.04
N PRO A 9 -4.80 -16.86 0.76
CA PRO A 9 -4.17 -18.02 0.11
C PRO A 9 -3.69 -17.79 -1.33
N GLU A 10 -4.20 -16.75 -1.99
CA GLU A 10 -3.85 -16.39 -3.38
C GLU A 10 -2.85 -15.22 -3.44
N ALA A 11 -2.60 -14.56 -2.31
CA ALA A 11 -1.68 -13.44 -2.23
C ALA A 11 -0.22 -13.93 -2.25
N SER A 12 0.61 -13.29 -3.08
CA SER A 12 2.05 -13.54 -3.11
C SER A 12 2.82 -12.84 -1.99
N GLY A 13 2.15 -11.99 -1.20
CA GLY A 13 2.72 -11.22 -0.10
C GLY A 13 1.83 -10.04 0.28
N GLU A 14 2.23 -9.32 1.32
CA GLU A 14 1.56 -8.12 1.81
C GLU A 14 2.37 -6.86 1.49
N PHE A 15 1.68 -5.78 1.13
CA PHE A 15 2.32 -4.47 1.00
C PHE A 15 2.40 -3.80 2.38
N THR A 16 3.60 -3.70 2.93
CA THR A 16 3.87 -3.22 4.31
C THR A 16 3.80 -1.70 4.50
N GLY A 17 3.21 -0.97 3.55
CA GLY A 17 3.14 0.50 3.59
C GLY A 17 4.44 1.25 3.26
N VAL A 18 5.54 0.57 2.96
CA VAL A 18 6.84 1.20 2.66
C VAL A 18 7.13 1.21 1.16
N LEU A 19 7.48 2.39 0.63
CA LEU A 19 7.85 2.58 -0.78
C LEU A 19 9.18 3.33 -0.86
N ARG A 20 10.05 2.90 -1.76
CA ARG A 20 11.23 3.65 -2.17
C ARG A 20 11.02 4.15 -3.60
N MET A 21 11.21 5.44 -3.81
CA MET A 21 11.13 6.05 -5.14
C MET A 21 12.45 6.74 -5.47
N THR A 22 12.82 6.72 -6.76
CA THR A 22 13.79 7.69 -7.27
C THR A 22 13.12 9.06 -7.37
N GLN A 23 13.89 10.12 -7.61
CA GLN A 23 13.32 11.45 -7.88
C GLN A 23 12.30 11.41 -9.03
N ALA A 24 12.66 10.77 -10.15
CA ALA A 24 11.75 10.61 -11.30
C ALA A 24 10.51 9.76 -10.96
N GLY A 25 10.67 8.73 -10.14
CA GLY A 25 9.55 7.91 -9.66
C GLY A 25 8.58 8.72 -8.79
N ALA A 26 9.09 9.55 -7.89
CA ALA A 26 8.29 10.43 -7.04
C ALA A 26 7.54 11.49 -7.86
N THR A 27 8.18 12.09 -8.87
CA THR A 27 7.52 13.01 -9.79
C THR A 27 6.36 12.33 -10.52
N ARG A 28 6.58 11.15 -11.11
CA ARG A 28 5.51 10.40 -11.80
C ARG A 28 4.37 10.02 -10.87
N PHE A 29 4.68 9.64 -9.63
CA PHE A 29 3.68 9.29 -8.63
C PHE A 29 2.75 10.49 -8.33
N LEU A 30 3.32 11.68 -8.13
CA LEU A 30 2.54 12.90 -7.88
C LEU A 30 1.73 13.33 -9.12
N GLU A 31 2.34 13.32 -10.31
CA GLU A 31 1.65 13.64 -11.56
C GLU A 31 0.46 12.71 -11.83
N TYR A 32 0.59 11.43 -11.48
CA TYR A 32 -0.48 10.45 -11.60
C TYR A 32 -1.63 10.74 -10.63
N TYR A 33 -1.32 11.09 -9.38
CA TYR A 33 -2.32 11.56 -8.42
C TYR A 33 -3.05 12.80 -8.95
N ASP A 34 -2.33 13.81 -9.42
CA ASP A 34 -2.92 15.05 -9.96
C ASP A 34 -3.78 14.79 -11.20
N LYS A 35 -3.43 13.80 -12.03
CA LYS A 35 -4.27 13.33 -13.14
C LYS A 35 -5.59 12.75 -12.61
N LEU A 36 -5.53 11.83 -11.66
CA LEU A 36 -6.73 11.22 -11.05
C LEU A 36 -7.61 12.28 -10.38
N TYR A 37 -7.01 13.17 -9.58
CA TYR A 37 -7.73 14.22 -8.87
C TYR A 37 -8.40 15.21 -9.83
N ARG A 38 -7.75 15.61 -10.93
CA ARG A 38 -8.39 16.46 -11.95
C ARG A 38 -9.59 15.79 -12.63
N GLN A 39 -9.60 14.47 -12.73
CA GLN A 39 -10.67 13.70 -13.37
C GLN A 39 -11.83 13.43 -12.41
N LEU A 40 -11.54 13.20 -11.15
CA LEU A 40 -12.51 12.69 -10.18
C LEU A 40 -12.93 13.74 -9.15
N ALA A 41 -12.06 14.69 -8.79
CA ALA A 41 -12.18 15.49 -7.57
C ALA A 41 -12.44 14.59 -6.33
N ASP A 42 -12.94 15.13 -5.23
CA ASP A 42 -13.14 14.35 -3.98
C ASP A 42 -14.30 13.34 -4.06
N ASP A 43 -15.35 13.69 -4.80
CA ASP A 43 -16.62 12.95 -4.86
C ASP A 43 -16.78 12.07 -6.12
N GLY A 44 -15.83 12.14 -7.06
CA GLY A 44 -15.84 11.29 -8.25
C GLY A 44 -15.78 9.81 -7.87
N VAL A 45 -16.66 9.02 -8.48
CA VAL A 45 -16.72 7.58 -8.26
C VAL A 45 -15.48 6.94 -8.87
N PHE A 46 -14.78 6.16 -8.05
CA PHE A 46 -13.51 5.54 -8.40
C PHE A 46 -13.58 4.02 -8.22
N VAL A 47 -12.67 3.44 -7.43
CA VAL A 47 -12.59 1.99 -7.17
C VAL A 47 -13.70 1.58 -6.19
N ASP A 48 -14.29 0.39 -6.43
CA ASP A 48 -15.37 -0.22 -5.66
C ASP A 48 -16.63 0.65 -5.53
N GLY A 49 -16.87 1.54 -6.51
CA GLY A 49 -17.99 2.47 -6.49
C GLY A 49 -17.89 3.53 -5.39
N ARG A 50 -16.72 3.72 -4.77
CA ARG A 50 -16.51 4.69 -3.69
C ARG A 50 -15.93 6.02 -4.19
N PRO A 51 -16.18 7.13 -3.47
CA PRO A 51 -15.58 8.42 -3.80
C PRO A 51 -14.05 8.38 -3.78
N PHE A 52 -13.39 9.13 -4.65
CA PHE A 52 -11.92 9.19 -4.74
C PHE A 52 -11.24 9.52 -3.41
N ARG A 53 -11.82 10.39 -2.57
CA ARG A 53 -11.28 10.69 -1.23
C ARG A 53 -11.17 9.47 -0.30
N MET A 54 -11.89 8.38 -0.60
CA MET A 54 -11.86 7.12 0.16
C MET A 54 -10.88 6.10 -0.43
N ALA A 55 -10.12 6.48 -1.47
CA ALA A 55 -9.19 5.58 -2.12
C ALA A 55 -7.99 5.26 -1.22
N TYR A 56 -7.55 4.00 -1.26
CA TYR A 56 -6.27 3.60 -0.69
C TYR A 56 -5.14 3.93 -1.67
N LEU A 57 -3.95 4.18 -1.13
CA LEU A 57 -2.71 4.34 -1.90
C LEU A 57 -2.51 3.20 -2.92
N LEU A 58 -2.84 1.97 -2.52
CA LEU A 58 -2.72 0.78 -3.38
C LEU A 58 -3.53 0.91 -4.68
N HIS A 59 -4.66 1.61 -4.68
CA HIS A 59 -5.50 1.76 -5.88
C HIS A 59 -4.74 2.53 -6.96
N GLN A 60 -4.05 3.61 -6.56
CA GLN A 60 -3.20 4.36 -7.46
C GLN A 60 -2.01 3.51 -7.93
N LEU A 61 -1.35 2.76 -7.03
CA LEU A 61 -0.22 1.91 -7.41
C LEU A 61 -0.63 0.83 -8.42
N ASP A 62 -1.77 0.17 -8.22
CA ASP A 62 -2.26 -0.85 -9.16
C ASP A 62 -2.57 -0.24 -10.53
N LEU A 63 -3.21 0.93 -10.59
CA LEU A 63 -3.44 1.64 -11.86
C LEU A 63 -2.14 2.08 -12.53
N MET A 64 -1.17 2.59 -11.77
CA MET A 64 0.16 2.93 -12.30
C MET A 64 0.83 1.72 -12.94
N ILE A 65 0.75 0.54 -12.30
CA ILE A 65 1.29 -0.72 -12.83
C ILE A 65 0.54 -1.15 -14.10
N GLN A 66 -0.81 -1.05 -14.10
CA GLN A 66 -1.63 -1.36 -15.27
C GLN A 66 -1.32 -0.44 -16.45
N ASP A 67 -1.02 0.84 -16.19
CA ASP A 67 -0.59 1.83 -17.19
C ASP A 67 0.89 1.68 -17.60
N GLY A 68 1.59 0.65 -17.12
CA GLY A 68 2.96 0.30 -17.51
C GLY A 68 4.05 1.07 -16.78
N ILE A 69 3.74 1.77 -15.69
CA ILE A 69 4.76 2.37 -14.82
C ILE A 69 5.42 1.25 -14.01
N GLU A 70 6.74 1.17 -14.10
CA GLU A 70 7.53 0.14 -13.43
C GLU A 70 7.50 0.32 -11.91
N VAL A 71 7.02 -0.71 -11.21
CA VAL A 71 7.05 -0.83 -9.75
C VAL A 71 7.57 -2.22 -9.43
N HIS A 72 8.68 -2.29 -8.69
CA HIS A 72 9.27 -3.56 -8.26
C HIS A 72 8.78 -3.95 -6.87
N CYS A 73 8.44 -5.22 -6.69
CA CYS A 73 8.27 -5.81 -5.37
C CYS A 73 9.65 -6.26 -4.85
N VAL A 74 10.04 -5.76 -3.69
CA VAL A 74 11.25 -6.22 -2.98
C VAL A 74 10.80 -6.99 -1.75
N PRO A 75 11.02 -8.31 -1.68
CA PRO A 75 10.63 -9.10 -0.52
C PRO A 75 11.46 -8.70 0.69
N VAL A 76 10.80 -8.42 1.80
CA VAL A 76 11.43 -8.20 3.10
C VAL A 76 11.23 -9.47 3.93
N PRO A 77 12.27 -10.29 4.15
CA PRO A 77 12.13 -11.50 4.95
C PRO A 77 11.99 -11.14 6.43
N GLY A 78 11.22 -11.96 7.15
CA GLY A 78 10.94 -11.77 8.57
C GLY A 78 9.53 -11.27 8.82
N ASP A 79 9.22 -11.09 10.10
CA ASP A 79 7.92 -10.60 10.55
C ASP A 79 7.97 -9.07 10.69
N TYR A 80 6.82 -8.42 10.48
CA TYR A 80 6.63 -7.00 10.75
C TYR A 80 5.32 -6.80 11.52
N HIS A 81 5.23 -5.71 12.28
CA HIS A 81 4.00 -5.28 12.94
C HIS A 81 3.69 -3.84 12.54
N GLU A 82 2.49 -3.61 12.00
CA GLU A 82 1.86 -2.28 11.97
C GLU A 82 1.07 -2.12 13.27
N ILE A 83 1.24 -1.00 13.99
CA ILE A 83 0.58 -0.77 15.28
C ILE A 83 -0.46 0.33 15.10
N ASP A 84 -1.71 -0.06 14.87
CA ASP A 84 -2.84 0.86 14.77
C ASP A 84 -3.73 0.82 16.02
N THR A 85 -3.74 -0.31 16.73
CA THR A 85 -4.57 -0.55 17.90
C THR A 85 -3.75 -0.94 19.13
N VAL A 86 -4.40 -0.88 20.29
CA VAL A 86 -3.83 -1.37 21.56
C VAL A 86 -3.57 -2.89 21.49
N GLU A 87 -4.38 -3.63 20.75
CA GLU A 87 -4.17 -5.06 20.53
C GLU A 87 -2.88 -5.32 19.75
N ASP A 88 -2.65 -4.60 18.65
CA ASP A 88 -1.42 -4.67 17.86
C ASP A 88 -0.19 -4.34 18.72
N TYR A 89 -0.28 -3.30 19.55
CA TYR A 89 0.79 -2.95 20.49
C TYR A 89 1.14 -4.12 21.42
N HIS A 90 0.14 -4.80 21.98
CA HIS A 90 0.37 -5.94 22.86
C HIS A 90 0.95 -7.14 22.12
N LEU A 91 0.54 -7.39 20.88
CA LEU A 91 1.10 -8.44 20.03
C LEU A 91 2.57 -8.14 19.69
N ALA A 92 2.85 -6.94 19.18
CA ALA A 92 4.20 -6.49 18.85
C ALA A 92 5.13 -6.51 20.07
N SER A 93 4.65 -6.10 21.25
CA SER A 93 5.45 -6.10 22.48
C SER A 93 5.82 -7.51 22.95
N LYS A 94 4.90 -8.47 22.86
CA LYS A 94 5.16 -9.88 23.21
C LYS A 94 6.20 -10.49 22.26
N ASP A 95 6.08 -10.21 20.98
CA ASP A 95 6.99 -10.72 19.96
C ASP A 95 8.37 -10.06 20.05
N TRP A 96 8.44 -8.75 20.29
CA TRP A 96 9.71 -8.04 20.54
C TRP A 96 10.52 -8.65 21.69
N ALA A 97 9.85 -9.01 22.79
CA ALA A 97 10.50 -9.64 23.93
C ALA A 97 11.11 -11.02 23.62
N ARG A 98 10.60 -11.73 22.61
CA ARG A 98 11.19 -12.98 22.11
C ARG A 98 12.52 -12.72 21.42
N PHE A 99 12.59 -11.68 20.58
CA PHE A 99 13.81 -11.32 19.83
C PHE A 99 14.88 -10.65 20.69
N ALA A 100 14.49 -9.79 21.64
CA ALA A 100 15.44 -9.09 22.52
C ALA A 100 16.17 -10.01 23.53
N ARG A 101 15.72 -11.27 23.67
CA ARG A 101 16.33 -12.28 24.54
C ARG A 101 17.17 -13.32 23.78
N ALA A 102 17.19 -13.26 22.45
CA ALA A 102 18.03 -14.10 21.59
C ALA A 102 19.39 -13.43 21.35
#